data_AF-A0A2M9C8C7-F1
#
_entry.id   AF-A0A2M9C8C7-F1
#
_cell.length_a   1.000
_cell.length_b   1.000
_cell.length_c   1.000
_cell.angle_alpha   90.00
_cell.angle_beta   90.00
_cell.angle_gamma   90.00
#
_symmetry.space_group_name_H-M   'P 1'
#
loop_
_entity.id
_entity.type
_entity.pdbx_description
1 polymer ?
#
loop_
_entity_poly.entity_id
_entity_poly.type
_entity_poly.pdbx_seq_one_letter_code
_entity_poly.pdbx_strand_id
1 'polypeptide(L)'
;MKSAAIVFWERFLHFCSKTFNEMKILYFFVLVFCISCSVNNTDGNCFIEKEEKSVYVEQKPYTVKEILNKKPDYLQIVDLKDYRSFKKDSTESKGGFSEERWKAKKEEYNVFSEKFPDHFSYSAKQQVGNVLYALGSNALGFWLMKIENDKPSAYFLGLSFSHYYINKIQETPIIKDGFLQFEGSLVKIIKVPGLPGYDDYSAMEDGKLFRIKLDDLMKDSDQDGYNDIFEETFALNPNNKDTDGDGINDFEDMNPLFKSEKNKFSELYASLLPSYSEDDDLKKLHYTFEVYESDCDYFHQINPEIRVLFIPEKDQKKTYYTRITDVTENHISKMKRANYDSNRVYISESGSSHKNDYVAEYKDGKWTLEIVGGYII
;
A
#
# COMPACT_ATOMS: atom_id res chain seq x y z
N MET A 1 -30.66 18.37 47.99
CA MET A 1 -30.54 18.08 49.44
C MET A 1 -31.81 17.37 49.91
N LYS A 2 -31.63 16.23 50.61
CA LYS A 2 -32.64 15.34 51.28
C LYS A 2 -33.42 14.42 50.31
N SER A 3 -33.19 13.10 50.27
CA SER A 3 -33.48 11.99 51.25
C SER A 3 -34.98 11.74 51.41
N ALA A 4 -35.55 10.53 51.55
CA ALA A 4 -35.11 9.12 51.58
C ALA A 4 -36.37 8.22 51.77
N ALA A 5 -36.23 6.90 51.53
CA ALA A 5 -36.88 5.73 52.18
C ALA A 5 -38.43 5.65 52.28
N ILE A 6 -39.12 4.66 51.70
CA ILE A 6 -39.27 3.22 52.06
C ILE A 6 -39.85 2.98 53.47
N VAL A 7 -41.07 2.41 53.53
CA VAL A 7 -41.70 1.68 54.66
C VAL A 7 -42.63 0.60 54.05
N PHE A 8 -42.27 -0.69 53.95
CA PHE A 8 -42.45 -1.84 54.89
C PHE A 8 -43.90 -2.06 55.41
N TRP A 9 -44.63 -3.10 54.92
CA TRP A 9 -44.91 -4.42 55.57
C TRP A 9 -45.99 -4.32 56.70
N GLU A 10 -47.04 -5.13 56.88
CA GLU A 10 -47.42 -6.53 56.59
C GLU A 10 -48.97 -6.73 56.71
N ARG A 11 -49.51 -7.79 56.05
CA ARG A 11 -50.50 -8.84 56.48
C ARG A 11 -51.80 -8.45 57.27
N PHE A 12 -52.99 -9.06 57.17
CA PHE A 12 -53.46 -10.42 56.82
C PHE A 12 -55.03 -10.49 56.86
N LEU A 13 -55.63 -11.51 56.19
CA LEU A 13 -57.00 -12.11 56.38
C LEU A 13 -58.21 -11.32 55.79
N HIS A 14 -59.27 -11.89 55.19
CA HIS A 14 -59.83 -13.25 55.17
C HIS A 14 -60.84 -13.44 53.99
N PHE A 15 -60.80 -14.62 53.35
CA PHE A 15 -61.91 -15.46 52.83
C PHE A 15 -63.15 -14.88 52.12
N CYS A 16 -63.39 -15.32 50.87
CA CYS A 16 -64.59 -16.13 50.53
C CYS A 16 -64.36 -16.96 49.24
N SER A 17 -64.94 -18.16 49.21
CA SER A 17 -64.60 -19.31 48.35
C SER A 17 -65.63 -19.63 47.26
N LYS A 18 -65.23 -20.55 46.35
CA LYS A 18 -65.98 -21.40 45.39
C LYS A 18 -66.00 -20.88 43.93
N THR A 19 -65.73 -21.67 42.88
CA THR A 19 -65.49 -23.11 42.70
C THR A 19 -64.96 -23.35 41.26
N PHE A 20 -63.98 -24.28 41.13
CA PHE A 20 -63.75 -25.24 40.04
C PHE A 20 -64.28 -24.93 38.62
N ASN A 21 -63.37 -24.86 37.62
CA ASN A 21 -63.26 -25.93 36.62
C ASN A 21 -61.92 -25.92 35.87
N GLU A 22 -61.47 -27.10 35.50
CA GLU A 22 -60.21 -27.42 34.84
C GLU A 22 -60.11 -26.88 33.41
N MET A 23 -58.93 -26.42 33.00
CA MET A 23 -58.43 -26.57 31.62
C MET A 23 -56.92 -26.32 31.60
N LYS A 24 -56.14 -27.40 31.49
CA LYS A 24 -54.72 -27.37 31.16
C LYS A 24 -54.57 -26.84 29.73
N ILE A 25 -54.08 -25.61 29.57
CA ILE A 25 -53.59 -25.11 28.29
C ILE A 25 -52.06 -25.07 28.38
N LEU A 26 -51.43 -26.07 27.75
CA LEU A 26 -50.02 -26.03 27.41
C LEU A 26 -49.80 -24.87 26.43
N TYR A 27 -49.13 -23.81 26.86
CA TYR A 27 -48.54 -22.85 25.93
C TYR A 27 -47.25 -23.45 25.36
N PHE A 28 -47.38 -24.08 24.19
CA PHE A 28 -46.23 -24.40 23.35
C PHE A 28 -45.69 -23.07 22.81
N PHE A 29 -44.61 -22.55 23.43
CA PHE A 29 -43.79 -21.51 22.81
C PHE A 29 -43.12 -22.12 21.58
N VAL A 30 -43.77 -22.01 20.42
CA VAL A 30 -43.09 -22.18 19.14
C VAL A 30 -42.21 -20.94 18.98
N LEU A 31 -40.98 -21.07 19.47
CA LEU A 31 -39.89 -20.16 19.18
C LEU A 31 -39.57 -20.39 17.70
N VAL A 32 -40.31 -19.69 16.82
CA VAL A 32 -39.91 -19.53 15.43
C VAL A 32 -38.61 -18.76 15.49
N PHE A 33 -37.50 -19.49 15.49
CA PHE A 33 -36.23 -18.97 15.03
C PHE A 33 -36.48 -18.54 13.60
N CYS A 34 -36.85 -17.27 13.42
CA CYS A 34 -36.47 -16.55 12.23
C CYS A 34 -34.95 -16.58 12.24
N ILE A 35 -34.39 -17.61 11.63
CA ILE A 35 -33.06 -17.54 11.04
C ILE A 35 -33.23 -16.40 10.02
N SER A 36 -33.00 -15.18 10.49
CA SER A 36 -32.56 -14.11 9.63
C SER A 36 -31.26 -14.64 9.07
N CYS A 37 -31.34 -15.27 7.91
CA CYS A 37 -30.24 -15.20 6.97
C CYS A 37 -30.05 -13.70 6.74
N SER A 38 -29.21 -13.07 7.56
CA SER A 38 -28.47 -11.93 7.06
C SER A 38 -27.82 -12.47 5.81
N VAL A 39 -28.28 -12.04 4.64
CA VAL A 39 -27.49 -12.16 3.43
C VAL A 39 -26.14 -11.56 3.84
N ASN A 40 -25.12 -12.41 4.00
CA ASN A 40 -23.76 -11.92 4.14
C ASN A 40 -23.59 -10.99 2.95
N ASN A 41 -23.40 -9.70 3.22
CA ASN A 41 -23.38 -8.67 2.21
C ASN A 41 -22.01 -8.72 1.51
N THR A 42 -21.58 -9.89 1.04
CA THR A 42 -20.30 -10.15 0.34
C THR A 42 -20.21 -9.40 -0.97
N ASP A 43 -21.33 -8.90 -1.48
CA ASP A 43 -21.38 -8.00 -2.64
C ASP A 43 -21.15 -6.51 -2.27
N GLY A 44 -21.13 -6.17 -0.98
CA GLY A 44 -21.40 -4.82 -0.46
C GLY A 44 -20.43 -3.71 -0.90
N ASN A 45 -19.20 -4.04 -1.29
CA ASN A 45 -18.19 -3.06 -1.70
C ASN A 45 -17.61 -3.29 -3.11
N CYS A 46 -17.97 -4.38 -3.79
CA CYS A 46 -17.38 -4.74 -5.09
C CYS A 46 -18.25 -4.38 -6.29
N PHE A 47 -19.54 -4.07 -6.06
CA PHE A 47 -20.47 -3.71 -7.12
C PHE A 47 -20.95 -2.26 -7.00
N ILE A 48 -20.92 -1.54 -8.12
CA ILE A 48 -21.42 -0.17 -8.23
C ILE A 48 -22.63 -0.10 -9.16
N GLU A 49 -23.58 0.79 -8.85
CA GLU A 49 -24.74 1.06 -9.72
C GLU A 49 -24.36 1.99 -10.88
N LYS A 50 -23.47 2.94 -10.62
CA LYS A 50 -22.96 3.92 -11.58
C LYS A 50 -21.48 4.15 -11.32
N GLU A 51 -20.72 4.32 -12.40
CA GLU A 51 -19.36 4.86 -12.30
C GLU A 51 -19.44 6.27 -11.73
N GLU A 52 -18.83 6.47 -10.57
CA GLU A 52 -18.54 7.80 -10.09
C GLU A 52 -17.46 8.39 -10.99
N LYS A 53 -17.75 9.52 -11.64
CA LYS A 53 -16.70 10.29 -12.30
C LYS A 53 -15.82 10.87 -11.19
N SER A 54 -14.64 10.29 -11.00
CA SER A 54 -13.63 10.89 -10.14
C SER A 54 -13.26 12.25 -10.73
N VAL A 55 -13.66 13.32 -10.05
CA VAL A 55 -13.12 14.64 -10.33
C VAL A 55 -11.78 14.67 -9.64
N TYR A 56 -10.69 14.57 -10.40
CA TYR A 56 -9.36 14.77 -9.85
C TYR A 56 -9.32 16.16 -9.19
N VAL A 57 -9.13 16.19 -7.88
CA VAL A 57 -8.92 17.42 -7.12
C VAL A 57 -7.44 17.46 -6.79
N GLU A 58 -6.72 18.41 -7.38
CA GLU A 58 -5.31 18.63 -7.06
C GLU A 58 -5.16 18.97 -5.58
N GLN A 59 -4.46 18.11 -4.84
CA GLN A 59 -4.22 18.35 -3.43
C GLN A 59 -3.26 19.52 -3.26
N LYS A 60 -3.59 20.42 -2.33
CA LYS A 60 -2.69 21.52 -1.98
C LYS A 60 -1.40 20.94 -1.37
N PRO A 61 -0.22 21.27 -1.91
CA PRO A 61 1.04 20.80 -1.33
C PRO A 61 1.19 21.25 0.13
N TYR A 62 1.77 20.38 0.95
CA TYR A 62 2.13 20.71 2.33
C TYR A 62 3.15 21.86 2.37
N THR A 63 3.08 22.67 3.42
CA THR A 63 4.12 23.63 3.77
C THR A 63 5.30 22.94 4.46
N VAL A 64 6.49 23.56 4.45
CA VAL A 64 7.66 23.02 5.17
C VAL A 64 7.34 22.74 6.63
N LYS A 65 6.63 23.65 7.30
CA LYS A 65 6.23 23.47 8.70
C LYS A 65 5.38 22.22 8.90
N GLU A 66 4.45 21.94 7.99
CA GLU A 66 3.63 20.73 8.07
C GLU A 66 4.44 19.46 7.81
N ILE A 67 5.37 19.49 6.84
CA ILE A 67 6.29 18.38 6.59
C ILE A 67 7.11 18.08 7.85
N LEU A 68 7.73 19.11 8.44
CA LEU A 68 8.55 18.97 9.65
C LEU A 68 7.74 18.50 10.87
N ASN A 69 6.48 18.92 10.99
CA ASN A 69 5.60 18.50 12.09
C ASN A 69 5.08 17.06 11.93
N LYS A 70 5.02 16.54 10.69
CA LYS A 70 4.48 15.21 10.39
C LYS A 70 5.54 14.20 9.93
N LYS A 71 6.82 14.59 9.95
CA LYS A 71 7.92 13.69 9.60
C LYS A 71 7.91 12.46 10.53
N PRO A 72 8.44 11.32 10.08
CA PRO A 72 8.61 10.17 10.97
C PRO A 72 9.50 10.50 12.18
N ASP A 73 9.21 9.88 13.33
CA ASP A 73 9.92 10.15 14.58
C ASP A 73 11.40 9.70 14.52
N TYR A 74 11.68 8.65 13.76
CA TYR A 74 13.03 8.13 13.54
C TYR A 74 13.89 9.03 12.63
N LEU A 75 13.29 9.98 11.89
CA LEU A 75 14.01 10.85 10.98
C LEU A 75 14.53 12.10 11.69
N GLN A 76 15.85 12.28 11.67
CA GLN A 76 16.49 13.53 12.07
C GLN A 76 16.75 14.39 10.83
N ILE A 77 16.55 15.69 10.95
CA ILE A 77 16.80 16.67 9.88
C ILE A 77 17.69 17.77 10.46
N VAL A 78 18.82 18.02 9.80
CA VAL A 78 19.78 19.06 10.19
C VAL A 78 19.99 20.00 9.00
N ASP A 79 19.99 21.32 9.27
CA ASP A 79 20.31 22.32 8.27
C ASP A 79 21.83 22.39 8.03
N LEU A 80 22.22 22.29 6.77
CA LEU A 80 23.59 22.41 6.31
C LEU A 80 23.88 23.86 5.90
N LYS A 81 25.10 24.32 6.18
CA LYS A 81 25.58 25.64 5.73
C LYS A 81 26.15 25.57 4.31
N ASP A 82 26.97 24.55 4.07
CA ASP A 82 27.55 24.24 2.77
C ASP A 82 26.81 23.02 2.23
N TYR A 83 26.17 23.16 1.07
CA TYR A 83 25.35 22.10 0.51
C TYR A 83 25.24 22.19 -1.01
N ARG A 84 24.97 21.04 -1.61
CA ARG A 84 24.54 20.91 -3.00
C ARG A 84 23.02 21.12 -3.10
N SER A 85 22.60 22.18 -3.81
CA SER A 85 21.17 22.49 -3.98
C SER A 85 20.47 21.50 -4.89
N PHE A 86 19.15 21.33 -4.71
CA PHE A 86 18.28 20.54 -5.57
C PHE A 86 18.46 20.88 -7.05
N LYS A 87 18.52 22.17 -7.40
CA LYS A 87 18.65 22.61 -8.78
C LYS A 87 19.98 22.14 -9.38
N LYS A 88 21.08 22.27 -8.65
CA LYS A 88 22.39 21.81 -9.12
C LYS A 88 22.41 20.28 -9.26
N ASP A 89 21.89 19.58 -8.25
CA ASP A 89 21.85 18.12 -8.24
C ASP A 89 21.03 17.55 -9.39
N SER A 90 19.77 17.96 -9.48
CA SER A 90 18.83 17.53 -10.52
C SER A 90 19.30 17.86 -11.94
N THR A 91 19.97 19.00 -12.15
CA THR A 91 20.45 19.39 -13.48
C THR A 91 21.64 18.55 -13.92
N GLU A 92 22.63 18.34 -13.05
CA GLU A 92 23.83 17.56 -13.37
C GLU A 92 23.54 16.04 -13.41
N SER A 93 22.53 15.58 -12.66
CA SER A 93 22.02 14.21 -12.77
C SER A 93 21.28 13.96 -14.08
N LYS A 94 20.51 14.95 -14.58
CA LYS A 94 19.82 14.91 -15.88
C LYS A 94 20.75 15.24 -17.07
N GLY A 95 21.97 15.73 -16.82
CA GLY A 95 22.91 16.19 -17.83
C GLY A 95 23.49 15.08 -18.71
N GLY A 96 22.79 14.77 -19.81
CA GLY A 96 23.27 14.01 -20.98
C GLY A 96 23.27 12.50 -20.81
N PHE A 97 22.31 11.82 -21.46
CA PHE A 97 22.31 10.37 -21.63
C PHE A 97 23.40 10.00 -22.65
N SER A 98 24.64 9.84 -22.19
CA SER A 98 25.71 9.25 -23.00
C SER A 98 25.75 7.75 -22.72
N GLU A 99 25.94 6.96 -23.77
CA GLU A 99 26.01 5.50 -23.65
C GLU A 99 27.16 5.09 -22.71
N GLU A 100 28.25 5.85 -22.71
CA GLU A 100 29.40 5.66 -21.82
C GLU A 100 29.02 5.90 -20.35
N ARG A 101 28.27 6.97 -20.05
CA ARG A 101 27.82 7.28 -18.69
C ARG A 101 26.84 6.23 -18.17
N TRP A 102 25.94 5.74 -19.02
CA TRP A 102 25.04 4.65 -18.67
C TRP A 102 25.80 3.35 -18.39
N LYS A 103 26.75 2.97 -19.25
CA LYS A 103 27.61 1.78 -19.05
C LYS A 103 28.42 1.88 -17.76
N ALA A 104 29.03 3.04 -17.50
CA ALA A 104 29.80 3.27 -16.28
C ALA A 104 28.93 3.13 -15.02
N LYS A 105 27.72 3.70 -15.02
CA LYS A 105 26.78 3.56 -13.91
C LYS A 105 26.33 2.10 -13.75
N LYS A 106 26.03 1.40 -14.84
CA LYS A 106 25.66 -0.01 -14.80
C LYS A 106 26.77 -0.85 -14.18
N GLU A 107 28.02 -0.62 -14.57
CA GLU A 107 29.18 -1.31 -14.00
C GLU A 107 29.37 -0.98 -12.50
N GLU A 108 29.23 0.29 -12.12
CA GLU A 108 29.40 0.75 -10.72
C GLU A 108 28.47 0.03 -9.74
N TYR A 109 27.22 -0.22 -10.17
CA TYR A 109 26.17 -0.85 -9.36
C TYR A 109 25.86 -2.29 -9.76
N ASN A 110 26.66 -2.92 -10.63
CA ASN A 110 26.40 -4.27 -11.15
C ASN A 110 26.20 -5.29 -10.03
N VAL A 111 27.02 -5.23 -8.97
CA VAL A 111 26.88 -6.11 -7.79
C VAL A 111 25.53 -5.99 -7.09
N PHE A 112 24.92 -4.81 -7.09
CA PHE A 112 23.58 -4.63 -6.54
C PHE A 112 22.52 -5.16 -7.52
N SER A 113 22.63 -4.83 -8.80
CA SER A 113 21.72 -5.34 -9.84
C SER A 113 21.72 -6.87 -9.96
N GLU A 114 22.84 -7.55 -9.69
CA GLU A 114 22.92 -9.00 -9.67
C GLU A 114 22.27 -9.62 -8.42
N LYS A 115 22.30 -8.91 -7.29
CA LYS A 115 21.82 -9.40 -5.99
C LYS A 115 20.37 -9.03 -5.69
N PHE A 116 19.87 -7.97 -6.32
CA PHE A 116 18.50 -7.51 -6.23
C PHE A 116 17.92 -7.54 -7.64
N PRO A 117 17.17 -8.60 -8.01
CA PRO A 117 16.54 -8.70 -9.33
C PRO A 117 15.47 -7.61 -9.52
N ASP A 118 14.96 -7.05 -8.43
CA ASP A 118 14.06 -5.91 -8.39
C ASP A 118 14.61 -4.68 -9.15
N HIS A 119 13.70 -3.94 -9.78
CA HIS A 119 14.02 -2.78 -10.61
C HIS A 119 14.38 -1.53 -9.80
N PHE A 120 15.44 -1.61 -8.99
CA PHE A 120 15.95 -0.47 -8.25
C PHE A 120 16.82 0.45 -9.10
N SER A 121 16.66 1.74 -8.86
CA SER A 121 17.66 2.76 -9.19
C SER A 121 18.63 2.95 -8.03
N TYR A 122 19.93 2.91 -8.33
CA TYR A 122 20.97 3.06 -7.31
C TYR A 122 21.71 4.39 -7.37
N SER A 123 22.24 4.80 -6.22
CA SER A 123 23.14 5.94 -6.02
C SER A 123 23.94 5.80 -4.72
N ALA A 124 24.96 6.65 -4.54
CA ALA A 124 25.71 6.79 -3.30
C ALA A 124 26.25 5.47 -2.71
N LYS A 125 27.01 4.71 -3.50
CA LYS A 125 27.69 3.49 -3.04
C LYS A 125 28.75 3.80 -1.98
N GLN A 126 28.79 3.02 -0.90
CA GLN A 126 29.80 3.11 0.15
C GLN A 126 30.16 1.73 0.70
N GLN A 127 31.45 1.44 0.85
CA GLN A 127 31.92 0.24 1.56
C GLN A 127 32.37 0.60 2.98
N VAL A 128 31.92 -0.18 3.96
CA VAL A 128 32.31 -0.07 5.38
C VAL A 128 32.68 -1.45 5.88
N GLY A 129 33.98 -1.71 6.06
CA GLY A 129 34.47 -3.04 6.40
C GLY A 129 34.11 -4.08 5.33
N ASN A 130 33.43 -5.15 5.74
CA ASN A 130 32.90 -6.23 4.89
C ASN A 130 31.47 -5.97 4.36
N VAL A 131 30.90 -4.79 4.65
CA VAL A 131 29.54 -4.43 4.24
C VAL A 131 29.58 -3.40 3.13
N LEU A 132 28.81 -3.65 2.08
CA LEU A 132 28.60 -2.72 0.98
C LEU A 132 27.20 -2.13 1.06
N TYR A 133 27.11 -0.81 0.99
CA TYR A 133 25.88 -0.04 1.05
C TYR A 133 25.65 0.76 -0.23
N ALA A 134 24.39 1.02 -0.55
CA ALA A 134 23.98 2.01 -1.54
C ALA A 134 22.59 2.55 -1.19
N LEU A 135 22.26 3.73 -1.70
CA LEU A 135 20.88 4.22 -1.72
C LEU A 135 20.16 3.63 -2.93
N GLY A 136 19.00 3.03 -2.68
CA GLY A 136 18.07 2.51 -3.69
C GLY A 136 16.79 3.35 -3.77
N SER A 137 16.10 3.27 -4.90
CA SER A 137 14.73 3.76 -5.06
C SER A 137 13.97 2.95 -6.10
N ASN A 138 12.70 2.68 -5.87
CA ASN A 138 11.75 2.06 -6.80
C ASN A 138 10.40 2.82 -6.77
N ALA A 139 9.33 2.27 -7.34
CA ALA A 139 8.00 2.89 -7.33
C ALA A 139 7.43 3.12 -5.92
N LEU A 140 7.84 2.31 -4.92
CA LEU A 140 7.32 2.43 -3.56
C LEU A 140 7.99 3.55 -2.76
N GLY A 141 9.28 3.77 -2.92
CA GLY A 141 10.02 4.72 -2.08
C GLY A 141 11.53 4.63 -2.18
N PHE A 142 12.20 5.15 -1.15
CA PHE A 142 13.66 5.09 -0.98
C PHE A 142 14.06 3.92 -0.08
N TRP A 143 15.23 3.35 -0.38
CA TRP A 143 15.74 2.14 0.26
C TRP A 143 17.22 2.29 0.63
N LEU A 144 17.63 1.64 1.71
CA LEU A 144 19.03 1.35 1.98
C LEU A 144 19.32 -0.07 1.51
N MET A 145 20.19 -0.19 0.52
CA MET A 145 20.67 -1.48 0.03
C MET A 145 21.90 -1.87 0.85
N LYS A 146 21.91 -3.09 1.37
CA LYS A 146 23.01 -3.66 2.15
C LYS A 146 23.40 -5.01 1.56
N ILE A 147 24.68 -5.22 1.33
CA ILE A 147 25.25 -6.54 1.01
C ILE A 147 26.33 -6.82 2.05
N GLU A 148 26.12 -7.86 2.86
CA GLU A 148 27.07 -8.30 3.88
C GLU A 148 27.35 -9.78 3.71
N ASN A 149 28.62 -10.16 3.55
CA ASN A 149 29.02 -11.56 3.36
C ASN A 149 28.21 -12.26 2.25
N ASP A 150 28.03 -11.58 1.12
CA ASP A 150 27.27 -12.02 -0.05
C ASP A 150 25.75 -12.15 0.14
N LYS A 151 25.22 -11.73 1.30
CA LYS A 151 23.79 -11.71 1.60
C LYS A 151 23.20 -10.30 1.37
N PRO A 152 22.26 -10.15 0.43
CA PRO A 152 21.56 -8.89 0.22
C PRO A 152 20.42 -8.68 1.23
N SER A 153 20.21 -7.42 1.62
CA SER A 153 19.04 -6.95 2.38
C SER A 153 18.70 -5.54 1.93
N ALA A 154 17.41 -5.21 1.80
CA ALA A 154 16.95 -3.86 1.49
C ALA A 154 16.04 -3.36 2.61
N TYR A 155 16.25 -2.11 3.05
CA TYR A 155 15.49 -1.51 4.14
C TYR A 155 14.75 -0.28 3.65
N PHE A 156 13.43 -0.26 3.80
CA PHE A 156 12.59 0.85 3.38
C PHE A 156 12.75 2.04 4.32
N LEU A 157 12.93 3.24 3.76
CA LEU A 157 13.16 4.45 4.56
C LEU A 157 11.85 5.12 5.05
N GLY A 158 10.71 4.82 4.44
CA GLY A 158 9.42 5.48 4.76
C GLY A 158 9.40 6.99 4.48
N LEU A 159 10.21 7.46 3.52
CA LEU A 159 10.28 8.87 3.13
C LEU A 159 9.58 9.12 1.80
N SER A 160 8.51 9.91 1.84
CA SER A 160 7.66 10.23 0.69
C SER A 160 8.40 11.03 -0.39
N PHE A 161 8.27 10.62 -1.65
CA PHE A 161 8.74 11.40 -2.82
C PHE A 161 8.15 12.81 -2.86
N SER A 162 6.92 12.99 -2.36
CA SER A 162 6.23 14.26 -2.35
C SER A 162 6.89 15.33 -1.47
N HIS A 163 7.71 14.91 -0.50
CA HIS A 163 8.31 15.79 0.51
C HIS A 163 9.84 15.76 0.54
N TYR A 164 10.45 14.64 0.18
CA TYR A 164 11.89 14.43 0.37
C TYR A 164 12.57 14.13 -0.95
N TYR A 165 13.58 14.93 -1.27
CA TYR A 165 14.51 14.67 -2.36
C TYR A 165 15.86 14.30 -1.79
N ILE A 166 16.38 13.13 -2.18
CA ILE A 166 17.73 12.70 -1.86
C ILE A 166 18.63 13.06 -3.03
N ASN A 167 19.71 13.83 -2.76
CA ASN A 167 20.67 14.18 -3.80
C ASN A 167 21.26 12.89 -4.41
N LYS A 168 21.33 12.80 -5.73
CA LYS A 168 21.94 11.66 -6.42
C LYS A 168 23.45 11.62 -6.22
N ILE A 169 24.07 12.78 -6.02
CA ILE A 169 25.47 12.92 -5.67
C ILE A 169 25.55 13.35 -4.20
N GLN A 170 26.11 12.47 -3.37
CA GLN A 170 26.38 12.71 -1.95
C GLN A 170 27.84 13.16 -1.81
N GLU A 171 28.07 14.28 -1.14
CA GLU A 171 29.41 14.84 -0.86
C GLU A 171 30.00 14.25 0.43
N THR A 172 29.15 13.67 1.28
CA THR A 172 29.56 13.00 2.52
C THR A 172 29.22 11.50 2.51
N PRO A 173 29.92 10.67 3.31
CA PRO A 173 29.57 9.26 3.45
C PRO A 173 28.14 9.08 3.94
N ILE A 174 27.41 8.15 3.32
CA ILE A 174 26.03 7.82 3.69
C ILE A 174 25.93 6.98 4.96
N ILE A 175 26.97 6.24 5.32
CA ILE A 175 27.06 5.51 6.59
C ILE A 175 28.11 6.18 7.46
N LYS A 176 27.68 6.71 8.59
CA LYS A 176 28.55 7.40 9.54
C LYS A 176 28.02 7.34 10.97
N ASP A 177 28.89 6.99 11.91
CA ASP A 177 28.62 7.02 13.36
C ASP A 177 27.35 6.27 13.80
N GLY A 178 27.03 5.14 13.14
CA GLY A 178 25.82 4.34 13.43
C GLY A 178 24.53 4.86 12.76
N PHE A 179 24.66 5.83 11.85
CA PHE A 179 23.54 6.40 11.10
C PHE A 179 23.67 6.09 9.60
N LEU A 180 22.53 5.87 8.97
CA LEU A 180 22.31 6.27 7.60
C LEU A 180 22.14 7.79 7.59
N GLN A 181 22.86 8.48 6.73
CA GLN A 181 22.71 9.90 6.51
C GLN A 181 22.78 10.24 5.02
N PHE A 182 22.07 11.26 4.59
CA PHE A 182 22.14 11.71 3.20
C PHE A 182 21.68 13.16 3.08
N GLU A 183 22.33 13.85 2.17
CA GLU A 183 22.07 15.23 1.78
C GLU A 183 20.91 15.28 0.80
N GLY A 184 20.11 16.33 0.93
CA GLY A 184 18.93 16.48 0.11
C GLY A 184 18.18 17.77 0.39
N SER A 185 16.92 17.78 -0.02
CA SER A 185 16.05 18.95 0.04
C SER A 185 14.63 18.55 0.42
N LEU A 186 13.91 19.45 1.07
CA LEU A 186 12.46 19.36 1.16
C LEU A 186 11.88 19.88 -0.15
N VAL A 187 10.98 19.10 -0.75
CA VAL A 187 10.41 19.40 -2.06
C VAL A 187 8.89 19.41 -2.03
N LYS A 188 8.30 19.93 -3.11
CA LYS A 188 6.90 19.75 -3.48
C LYS A 188 6.82 19.26 -4.92
N ILE A 189 5.76 18.51 -5.21
CA ILE A 189 5.40 18.12 -6.57
C ILE A 189 4.97 19.35 -7.37
N ILE A 190 5.41 19.38 -8.63
CA ILE A 190 4.94 20.26 -9.69
C ILE A 190 4.37 19.37 -10.80
N LYS A 191 3.07 19.50 -11.06
CA LYS A 191 2.43 18.83 -12.20
C LYS A 191 2.90 19.47 -13.51
N VAL A 192 3.32 18.64 -14.46
CA VAL A 192 3.76 19.10 -15.78
C VAL A 192 2.55 19.24 -16.71
N PRO A 193 2.21 20.44 -17.21
CA PRO A 193 1.07 20.62 -18.09
C PRO A 193 1.21 19.77 -19.37
N GLY A 194 0.16 19.02 -19.71
CA GLY A 194 0.13 18.18 -20.91
C GLY A 194 0.77 16.79 -20.77
N LEU A 195 1.32 16.45 -19.59
CA LEU A 195 1.84 15.12 -19.28
C LEU A 195 1.20 14.61 -17.98
N PRO A 196 -0.08 14.19 -18.00
CA PRO A 196 -0.71 13.56 -16.85
C PRO A 196 0.10 12.34 -16.41
N GLY A 197 0.34 12.21 -15.10
CA GLY A 197 1.18 11.14 -14.52
C GLY A 197 2.68 11.46 -14.43
N TYR A 198 3.17 12.56 -15.01
CA TYR A 198 4.56 13.00 -14.84
C TYR A 198 4.68 14.12 -13.81
N ASP A 199 5.26 13.77 -12.66
CA ASP A 199 5.54 14.71 -11.58
C ASP A 199 6.99 15.21 -11.66
N ASP A 200 7.16 16.52 -11.76
CA ASP A 200 8.45 17.16 -11.50
C ASP A 200 8.47 17.67 -10.06
N TYR A 201 9.63 18.11 -9.59
CA TYR A 201 9.81 18.57 -8.22
C TYR A 201 10.39 19.97 -8.19
N SER A 202 10.02 20.72 -7.15
CA SER A 202 10.74 21.95 -6.78
C SER A 202 11.13 21.92 -5.33
N ALA A 203 12.36 22.38 -5.06
CA ALA A 203 12.81 22.63 -3.70
C ALA A 203 11.95 23.71 -3.04
N MET A 204 11.51 23.38 -1.83
CA MET A 204 10.96 24.31 -0.85
C MET A 204 12.07 24.83 0.05
N GLU A 205 12.92 23.93 0.53
CA GLU A 205 14.13 24.25 1.28
C GLU A 205 15.26 23.26 0.92
N ASP A 206 16.37 23.80 0.43
CA ASP A 206 17.59 23.03 0.16
C ASP A 206 18.42 22.81 1.43
N GLY A 207 19.48 22.01 1.30
CA GLY A 207 20.56 21.96 2.27
C GLY A 207 20.19 21.21 3.55
N LYS A 208 19.48 20.10 3.41
CA LYS A 208 19.14 19.23 4.55
C LYS A 208 20.09 18.04 4.60
N LEU A 209 20.52 17.68 5.81
CA LEU A 209 21.07 16.37 6.12
C LEU A 209 20.01 15.57 6.86
N PHE A 210 19.51 14.54 6.19
CA PHE A 210 18.61 13.56 6.77
C PHE A 210 19.44 12.48 7.45
N ARG A 211 19.04 12.05 8.65
CA ARG A 211 19.74 10.98 9.39
C ARG A 211 18.73 10.03 10.03
N ILE A 212 18.99 8.73 9.91
CA ILE A 212 18.21 7.65 10.51
C ILE A 212 19.20 6.72 11.20
N LYS A 213 18.95 6.33 12.45
CA LYS A 213 19.81 5.33 13.11
C LYS A 213 19.67 3.99 12.39
N LEU A 214 20.79 3.31 12.18
CA LEU A 214 20.76 2.02 11.47
C LEU A 214 19.95 0.98 12.25
N ASP A 215 20.07 0.95 13.58
CA ASP A 215 19.31 0.02 14.43
C ASP A 215 17.79 0.23 14.32
N ASP A 216 17.33 1.48 14.20
CA ASP A 216 15.90 1.80 14.03
C ASP A 216 15.44 1.45 12.60
N LEU A 217 16.29 1.70 11.59
CA LEU A 217 15.98 1.44 10.17
C LEU A 217 15.93 -0.07 9.85
N MET A 218 16.85 -0.84 10.43
CA MET A 218 17.02 -2.27 10.16
C MET A 218 16.22 -3.16 11.10
N LYS A 219 15.37 -2.57 11.94
CA LYS A 219 14.50 -3.32 12.83
C LYS A 219 13.46 -4.09 12.00
N ASP A 220 13.42 -5.39 12.23
CA ASP A 220 12.51 -6.37 11.65
C ASP A 220 12.13 -7.27 12.83
N SER A 221 10.95 -7.00 13.40
CA SER A 221 10.60 -7.47 14.74
C SER A 221 10.13 -8.92 14.76
N ASP A 222 9.58 -9.43 13.66
CA ASP A 222 9.18 -10.84 13.50
C ASP A 222 10.12 -11.67 12.62
N GLN A 223 11.13 -11.03 12.01
CA GLN A 223 12.20 -11.64 11.24
C GLN A 223 11.73 -12.31 9.95
N ASP A 224 10.76 -11.71 9.27
CA ASP A 224 10.28 -12.18 7.99
C ASP A 224 11.11 -11.71 6.78
N GLY A 225 11.85 -10.60 6.92
CA GLY A 225 12.68 -10.01 5.88
C GLY A 225 12.28 -8.58 5.47
N TYR A 226 11.08 -8.13 5.81
CA TYR A 226 10.68 -6.72 5.73
C TYR A 226 11.02 -6.01 7.04
N ASN A 227 11.43 -4.75 6.95
CA ASN A 227 11.68 -3.96 8.16
C ASN A 227 10.37 -3.32 8.66
N ASP A 228 10.26 -3.10 9.98
CA ASP A 228 9.05 -2.58 10.62
C ASP A 228 8.48 -1.34 9.91
N ILE A 229 9.35 -0.45 9.40
CA ILE A 229 8.94 0.77 8.68
C ILE A 229 8.16 0.44 7.41
N PHE A 230 8.58 -0.58 6.65
CA PHE A 230 7.87 -1.04 5.46
C PHE A 230 6.49 -1.56 5.85
N GLU A 231 6.45 -2.45 6.84
CA GLU A 231 5.23 -3.12 7.25
C GLU A 231 4.19 -2.13 7.80
N GLU A 232 4.60 -1.23 8.70
CA GLU A 232 3.72 -0.17 9.22
C GLU A 232 3.26 0.79 8.10
N THR A 233 4.09 1.02 7.08
CA THR A 233 3.75 1.89 5.95
C THR A 233 2.67 1.28 5.07
N PHE A 234 2.75 -0.02 4.80
CA PHE A 234 1.86 -0.75 3.90
C PHE A 234 0.83 -1.64 4.63
N ALA A 235 0.66 -1.42 5.94
CA ALA A 235 -0.33 -2.06 6.80
C ALA A 235 -0.17 -3.57 7.01
N LEU A 236 1.05 -4.10 6.81
CA LEU A 236 1.45 -5.40 7.36
C LEU A 236 1.64 -5.30 8.88
N ASN A 237 1.84 -6.45 9.53
CA ASN A 237 1.98 -6.54 10.97
C ASN A 237 3.43 -6.84 11.38
N PRO A 238 4.19 -5.86 11.90
CA PRO A 238 5.61 -6.04 12.22
C PRO A 238 5.91 -7.05 13.34
N ASN A 239 4.89 -7.60 13.99
CA ASN A 239 5.08 -8.61 15.03
C ASN A 239 4.48 -9.96 14.63
N ASN A 240 4.11 -10.13 13.36
CA ASN A 240 3.52 -11.34 12.84
C ASN A 240 3.85 -11.53 11.37
N LYS A 241 4.84 -12.40 11.14
CA LYS A 241 5.41 -12.82 9.87
C LYS A 241 4.46 -13.41 8.81
N ASP A 242 3.16 -13.46 9.09
CA ASP A 242 2.04 -14.04 8.33
C ASP A 242 0.80 -13.19 8.67
N THR A 243 0.76 -11.97 8.12
CA THR A 243 -0.15 -10.88 8.51
C THR A 243 -1.61 -11.30 8.38
N ASP A 244 -1.96 -12.02 7.31
CA ASP A 244 -3.33 -12.42 7.01
C ASP A 244 -3.73 -13.79 7.61
N GLY A 245 -2.75 -14.55 8.11
CA GLY A 245 -2.93 -15.83 8.77
C GLY A 245 -3.24 -16.98 7.81
N ASP A 246 -2.82 -16.89 6.55
CA ASP A 246 -3.03 -17.93 5.56
C ASP A 246 -1.98 -19.06 5.61
N GLY A 247 -0.89 -18.85 6.36
CA GLY A 247 0.20 -19.79 6.58
C GLY A 247 1.42 -19.56 5.68
N ILE A 248 1.41 -18.53 4.85
CA ILE A 248 2.55 -18.08 4.06
C ILE A 248 3.23 -16.91 4.78
N ASN A 249 4.55 -16.81 4.65
CA ASN A 249 5.29 -15.72 5.23
C ASN A 249 5.14 -14.45 4.37
N ASP A 250 4.95 -13.27 4.95
CA ASP A 250 4.68 -12.03 4.19
C ASP A 250 5.75 -11.75 3.13
N PHE A 251 7.04 -12.00 3.45
CA PHE A 251 8.16 -11.86 2.51
C PHE A 251 8.11 -12.81 1.31
N GLU A 252 7.38 -13.91 1.41
CA GLU A 252 7.19 -14.93 0.36
C GLU A 252 5.79 -14.89 -0.26
N ASP A 253 4.83 -14.22 0.38
CA ASP A 253 3.45 -14.18 -0.06
C ASP A 253 3.18 -13.12 -1.15
N MET A 254 2.62 -13.56 -2.28
CA MET A 254 2.24 -12.65 -3.36
C MET A 254 1.06 -11.72 -2.96
N ASN A 255 0.30 -12.04 -1.91
CA ASN A 255 -0.82 -11.23 -1.42
C ASN A 255 -0.86 -11.12 0.12
N PRO A 256 0.16 -10.53 0.75
CA PRO A 256 0.42 -10.67 2.19
C PRO A 256 -0.61 -10.00 3.11
N LEU A 257 -1.52 -9.18 2.57
CA LEU A 257 -2.55 -8.49 3.35
C LEU A 257 -3.87 -9.27 3.41
N PHE A 258 -4.09 -10.21 2.49
CA PHE A 258 -5.38 -10.84 2.31
C PHE A 258 -5.29 -12.26 1.80
N LYS A 259 -5.96 -13.15 2.52
CA LYS A 259 -6.01 -14.55 2.17
C LYS A 259 -6.58 -14.74 0.77
N SER A 260 -5.78 -15.37 -0.08
CA SER A 260 -6.17 -15.73 -1.44
C SER A 260 -7.31 -16.76 -1.42
N GLU A 261 -8.40 -16.47 -2.12
CA GLU A 261 -9.53 -17.39 -2.26
C GLU A 261 -9.96 -17.52 -3.73
N LYS A 262 -10.11 -18.75 -4.19
CA LYS A 262 -10.54 -19.03 -5.55
C LYS A 262 -12.06 -18.90 -5.69
N ASN A 263 -12.51 -17.83 -6.31
CA ASN A 263 -13.89 -17.66 -6.73
C ASN A 263 -13.95 -16.97 -8.10
N LYS A 264 -15.10 -16.99 -8.77
CA LYS A 264 -15.20 -16.42 -10.12
C LYS A 264 -14.77 -14.96 -10.16
N PHE A 265 -15.09 -14.13 -9.17
CA PHE A 265 -14.77 -12.70 -9.22
C PHE A 265 -13.30 -12.42 -8.89
N SER A 266 -12.67 -13.16 -7.97
CA SER A 266 -11.22 -13.06 -7.76
C SER A 266 -10.45 -13.52 -9.02
N GLU A 267 -10.92 -14.55 -9.72
CA GLU A 267 -10.35 -14.94 -11.01
C GLU A 267 -10.51 -13.85 -12.09
N LEU A 268 -11.62 -13.11 -12.09
CA LEU A 268 -11.80 -11.97 -13.00
C LEU A 268 -10.79 -10.86 -12.70
N TYR A 269 -10.65 -10.45 -11.44
CA TYR A 269 -9.68 -9.44 -11.04
C TYR A 269 -8.24 -9.87 -11.35
N ALA A 270 -7.88 -11.11 -11.03
CA ALA A 270 -6.55 -11.65 -11.34
C ALA A 270 -6.25 -11.62 -12.85
N SER A 271 -7.25 -11.85 -13.71
CA SER A 271 -7.09 -11.80 -15.17
C SER A 271 -6.86 -10.39 -15.75
N LEU A 272 -7.10 -9.35 -14.94
CA LEU A 272 -6.91 -7.94 -15.31
C LEU A 272 -5.60 -7.36 -14.76
N LEU A 273 -4.84 -8.13 -13.97
CA LEU A 273 -3.51 -7.71 -13.54
C LEU A 273 -2.56 -7.59 -14.75
N PRO A 274 -1.53 -6.72 -14.66
CA PRO A 274 -0.54 -6.61 -15.71
C PRO A 274 0.13 -7.95 -16.02
N SER A 275 0.32 -8.24 -17.31
CA SER A 275 1.11 -9.37 -17.77
C SER A 275 2.57 -8.95 -17.90
N TYR A 276 3.47 -9.68 -17.25
CA TYR A 276 4.91 -9.55 -17.45
C TYR A 276 5.43 -10.65 -18.39
N SER A 277 6.72 -10.60 -18.75
CA SER A 277 7.27 -11.58 -19.68
C SER A 277 7.38 -12.96 -19.03
N GLU A 278 7.17 -14.03 -19.81
CA GLU A 278 7.26 -15.42 -19.30
C GLU A 278 8.67 -15.79 -18.78
N ASP A 279 9.68 -15.01 -19.16
CA ASP A 279 11.08 -15.20 -18.72
C ASP A 279 11.36 -14.57 -17.34
N ASP A 280 10.47 -13.72 -16.81
CA ASP A 280 10.64 -13.07 -15.51
C ASP A 280 10.15 -13.98 -14.37
N ASP A 281 11.07 -14.36 -13.48
CA ASP A 281 10.71 -15.05 -12.24
C ASP A 281 10.20 -14.02 -11.21
N LEU A 282 8.96 -13.57 -11.39
CA LEU A 282 8.32 -12.52 -10.58
C LEU A 282 8.34 -12.83 -9.07
N LYS A 283 8.40 -14.10 -8.70
CA LYS A 283 8.43 -14.52 -7.29
C LYS A 283 9.70 -14.09 -6.57
N LYS A 284 10.80 -13.89 -7.30
CA LYS A 284 12.07 -13.40 -6.76
C LYS A 284 12.11 -11.89 -6.55
N LEU A 285 11.11 -11.16 -7.03
CA LEU A 285 11.01 -9.71 -6.91
C LEU A 285 10.38 -9.35 -5.56
N HIS A 286 11.10 -9.57 -4.46
CA HIS A 286 10.58 -9.38 -3.10
C HIS A 286 10.30 -7.92 -2.74
N TYR A 287 10.76 -6.96 -3.54
CA TYR A 287 10.60 -5.52 -3.28
C TYR A 287 9.87 -4.80 -4.43
N THR A 288 9.34 -5.54 -5.41
CA THR A 288 8.49 -5.01 -6.49
C THR A 288 7.04 -5.38 -6.21
N PHE A 289 6.16 -4.38 -6.19
CA PHE A 289 4.75 -4.57 -5.86
C PHE A 289 3.85 -3.79 -6.82
N GLU A 290 2.74 -4.40 -7.20
CA GLU A 290 1.58 -3.68 -7.75
C GLU A 290 0.67 -3.25 -6.61
N VAL A 291 0.52 -1.93 -6.42
CA VAL A 291 -0.32 -1.38 -5.35
C VAL A 291 -1.67 -0.97 -5.93
N TYR A 292 -2.76 -1.47 -5.33
CA TYR A 292 -4.13 -1.16 -5.73
C TYR A 292 -4.89 -0.44 -4.63
N GLU A 293 -5.58 0.66 -4.98
CA GLU A 293 -6.54 1.29 -4.09
C GLU A 293 -7.92 0.62 -4.24
N SER A 294 -8.30 -0.22 -3.28
CA SER A 294 -9.58 -0.93 -3.32
C SER A 294 -10.05 -1.38 -1.94
N ASP A 295 -11.35 -1.21 -1.67
CA ASP A 295 -12.07 -1.81 -0.52
C ASP A 295 -12.93 -3.02 -0.99
N CYS A 296 -12.63 -3.61 -2.17
CA CYS A 296 -13.38 -4.75 -2.71
C CYS A 296 -12.81 -6.11 -2.28
N ASP A 297 -13.56 -6.84 -1.46
CA ASP A 297 -13.21 -8.16 -0.95
C ASP A 297 -12.87 -9.18 -2.05
N TYR A 298 -13.58 -9.20 -3.19
CA TYR A 298 -13.24 -10.13 -4.28
C TYR A 298 -11.89 -9.82 -4.93
N PHE A 299 -11.48 -8.55 -4.94
CA PHE A 299 -10.17 -8.15 -5.45
C PHE A 299 -9.08 -8.46 -4.43
N HIS A 300 -9.35 -8.26 -3.15
CA HIS A 300 -8.46 -8.67 -2.06
C HIS A 300 -8.15 -10.18 -2.07
N GLN A 301 -9.07 -11.01 -2.55
CA GLN A 301 -8.93 -12.47 -2.56
C GLN A 301 -8.20 -13.04 -3.79
N ILE A 302 -7.58 -12.20 -4.64
CA ILE A 302 -6.84 -12.69 -5.80
C ILE A 302 -5.68 -13.60 -5.39
N ASN A 303 -5.30 -14.50 -6.30
CA ASN A 303 -4.06 -15.26 -6.22
C ASN A 303 -3.14 -14.77 -7.37
N PRO A 304 -2.34 -13.72 -7.14
CA PRO A 304 -1.64 -13.02 -8.20
C PRO A 304 -0.28 -13.66 -8.51
N GLU A 305 0.21 -13.48 -9.73
CA GLU A 305 1.55 -13.94 -10.15
C GLU A 305 2.66 -12.96 -9.76
N ILE A 306 2.33 -11.67 -9.70
CA ILE A 306 3.16 -10.60 -9.13
C ILE A 306 2.69 -10.27 -7.72
N ARG A 307 3.60 -9.82 -6.87
CA ARG A 307 3.26 -9.39 -5.52
C ARG A 307 2.40 -8.14 -5.53
N VAL A 308 1.34 -8.12 -4.73
CA VAL A 308 0.40 -7.00 -4.64
C VAL A 308 0.33 -6.45 -3.23
N LEU A 309 -0.05 -5.17 -3.12
CA LEU A 309 -0.51 -4.56 -1.88
C LEU A 309 -1.83 -3.83 -2.14
N PHE A 310 -2.66 -3.72 -1.12
CA PHE A 310 -3.88 -2.94 -1.21
C PHE A 310 -3.87 -1.79 -0.22
N ILE A 311 -4.27 -0.61 -0.70
CA ILE A 311 -4.49 0.56 0.14
C ILE A 311 -6.00 0.88 0.19
N PRO A 312 -6.52 1.38 1.33
CA PRO A 312 -7.95 1.67 1.44
C PRO A 312 -8.38 2.82 0.52
N GLU A 313 -9.61 2.75 -0.01
CA GLU A 313 -10.19 3.83 -0.86
C GLU A 313 -10.44 5.15 -0.09
N LYS A 314 -10.57 5.06 1.23
CA LYS A 314 -10.83 6.24 2.07
C LYS A 314 -9.53 6.75 2.67
N ASP A 315 -9.17 8.00 2.38
CA ASP A 315 -7.98 8.67 2.92
C ASP A 315 -7.85 8.65 4.45
N GLN A 316 -8.96 8.52 5.18
CA GLN A 316 -8.97 8.43 6.64
C GLN A 316 -8.44 7.07 7.16
N LYS A 317 -8.50 6.04 6.33
CA LYS A 317 -8.00 4.69 6.62
C LYS A 317 -6.58 4.47 6.08
N LYS A 318 -6.14 5.25 5.10
CA LYS A 318 -4.77 5.19 4.56
C LYS A 318 -3.74 5.53 5.65
N THR A 319 -2.56 4.90 5.56
CA THR A 319 -1.41 5.28 6.39
C THR A 319 -0.98 6.71 6.05
N TYR A 320 -0.15 7.33 6.90
CA TYR A 320 0.34 8.67 6.60
C TYR A 320 1.03 8.72 5.23
N TYR A 321 1.85 7.70 4.92
CA TYR A 321 2.63 7.60 3.70
C TYR A 321 1.76 7.45 2.45
N THR A 322 0.86 6.47 2.41
CA THR A 322 0.02 6.18 1.23
C THR A 322 -1.05 7.24 0.96
N ARG A 323 -1.31 8.14 1.93
CA ARG A 323 -2.15 9.32 1.73
C ARG A 323 -1.43 10.46 1.00
N ILE A 324 -0.11 10.57 1.13
CA ILE A 324 0.67 11.71 0.61
C ILE A 324 1.59 11.32 -0.56
N THR A 325 1.87 10.03 -0.71
CA THR A 325 2.67 9.45 -1.78
C THR A 325 1.74 8.66 -2.67
N ASP A 326 1.67 9.04 -3.94
CA ASP A 326 1.03 8.20 -4.95
C ASP A 326 1.96 7.03 -5.27
N VAL A 327 1.50 5.82 -4.95
CA VAL A 327 2.21 4.55 -5.17
C VAL A 327 1.41 3.63 -6.09
N THR A 328 0.29 4.10 -6.63
CA THR A 328 -0.64 3.33 -7.45
C THR A 328 -0.44 3.66 -8.93
N GLU A 329 0.19 2.76 -9.68
CA GLU A 329 0.39 2.96 -11.12
C GLU A 329 -0.79 2.45 -11.96
N ASN A 330 -1.37 1.32 -11.54
CA ASN A 330 -2.47 0.63 -12.20
C ASN A 330 -3.72 0.64 -11.32
N HIS A 331 -4.88 0.72 -11.96
CA HIS A 331 -6.18 0.76 -11.28
C HIS A 331 -7.11 -0.25 -11.93
N ILE A 332 -7.88 -0.97 -11.12
CA ILE A 332 -8.96 -1.84 -11.58
C ILE A 332 -10.24 -1.42 -10.87
N SER A 333 -11.29 -1.15 -11.65
CA SER A 333 -12.54 -0.63 -11.09
C SER A 333 -13.37 -1.69 -10.37
N LYS A 334 -14.33 -1.22 -9.58
CA LYS A 334 -15.42 -2.06 -9.08
C LYS A 334 -16.30 -2.50 -10.24
N MET A 335 -16.86 -3.71 -10.12
CA MET A 335 -17.74 -4.25 -11.14
C MET A 335 -19.08 -3.51 -11.17
N LYS A 336 -19.68 -3.42 -12.34
CA LYS A 336 -21.07 -2.99 -12.51
C LYS A 336 -21.87 -4.12 -13.16
N ARG A 337 -22.98 -4.51 -12.56
CA ARG A 337 -23.83 -5.59 -13.13
C ARG A 337 -24.45 -5.15 -14.45
N ALA A 338 -24.49 -6.05 -15.43
CA ALA A 338 -25.27 -5.83 -16.63
C ALA A 338 -26.77 -5.91 -16.31
N ASN A 339 -27.56 -5.06 -16.98
CA ASN A 339 -29.01 -5.11 -16.85
C ASN A 339 -29.52 -6.43 -17.44
N TYR A 340 -30.34 -7.16 -16.68
CA TYR A 340 -31.03 -8.39 -17.11
C TYR A 340 -30.13 -9.61 -17.42
N ASP A 341 -28.82 -9.54 -17.19
CA ASP A 341 -27.91 -10.67 -17.34
C ASP A 341 -26.95 -10.77 -16.13
N SER A 342 -27.20 -11.73 -15.24
CA SER A 342 -26.39 -11.96 -14.04
C SER A 342 -25.00 -12.55 -14.33
N ASN A 343 -24.76 -13.02 -15.55
CA ASN A 343 -23.47 -13.57 -15.97
C ASN A 343 -22.56 -12.52 -16.59
N ARG A 344 -23.05 -11.29 -16.78
CA ARG A 344 -22.28 -10.19 -17.38
C ARG A 344 -22.02 -9.08 -16.37
N VAL A 345 -20.78 -8.59 -16.36
CA VAL A 345 -20.36 -7.42 -15.59
C VAL A 345 -19.55 -6.48 -16.47
N TYR A 346 -19.64 -5.19 -16.20
CA TYR A 346 -18.74 -4.18 -16.72
C TYR A 346 -17.63 -3.94 -15.70
N ILE A 347 -16.40 -3.85 -16.18
CA ILE A 347 -15.20 -3.59 -15.37
C ILE A 347 -14.18 -2.88 -16.26
N SER A 348 -13.26 -2.15 -15.66
CA SER A 348 -12.22 -1.43 -16.38
C SER A 348 -10.89 -1.53 -15.66
N GLU A 349 -9.81 -1.55 -16.44
CA GLU A 349 -8.47 -1.24 -15.93
C GLU A 349 -7.97 0.06 -16.55
N SER A 350 -7.07 0.74 -15.84
CA SER A 350 -6.36 1.90 -16.34
C SER A 350 -5.00 2.06 -15.72
N GLY A 351 -4.03 2.54 -16.50
CA GLY A 351 -2.75 3.04 -16.03
C GLY A 351 -2.58 4.54 -16.32
N SER A 352 -1.34 5.02 -16.18
CA SER A 352 -1.00 6.44 -16.39
C SER A 352 -1.31 6.99 -17.79
N SER A 353 -1.33 6.13 -18.82
CA SER A 353 -1.50 6.52 -20.23
C SER A 353 -2.64 5.81 -20.95
N HIS A 354 -3.40 4.93 -20.29
CA HIS A 354 -4.44 4.15 -20.94
C HIS A 354 -5.59 3.83 -19.99
N LYS A 355 -6.73 3.47 -20.58
CA LYS A 355 -7.88 2.85 -19.92
C LYS A 355 -8.51 1.88 -20.89
N ASN A 356 -8.87 0.68 -20.44
CA ASN A 356 -9.71 -0.25 -21.19
C ASN A 356 -10.98 -0.56 -20.40
N ASP A 357 -12.13 -0.42 -21.06
CA ASP A 357 -13.43 -0.78 -20.53
C ASP A 357 -13.87 -2.12 -21.12
N TYR A 358 -14.24 -3.07 -20.25
CA TYR A 358 -14.61 -4.42 -20.62
C TYR A 358 -16.07 -4.73 -20.28
N VAL A 359 -16.69 -5.57 -21.10
CA VAL A 359 -17.78 -6.44 -20.68
C VAL A 359 -17.20 -7.83 -20.45
N ALA A 360 -17.25 -8.30 -19.21
CA ALA A 360 -16.87 -9.65 -18.84
C ALA A 360 -18.13 -10.54 -18.80
N GLU A 361 -18.10 -11.66 -19.51
CA GLU A 361 -19.16 -12.68 -19.49
C GLU A 361 -18.64 -13.98 -18.88
N TYR A 362 -19.37 -14.52 -17.90
CA TYR A 362 -19.04 -15.79 -17.25
C TYR A 362 -19.76 -16.94 -17.92
N LYS A 363 -19.02 -17.80 -18.61
CA LYS A 363 -19.56 -18.96 -19.33
C LYS A 363 -18.65 -20.17 -19.17
N ASP A 364 -19.25 -21.34 -18.99
CA ASP A 364 -18.54 -22.63 -18.90
C ASP A 364 -17.41 -22.63 -17.85
N GLY A 365 -17.61 -21.90 -16.74
CA GLY A 365 -16.66 -21.82 -15.63
C GLY A 365 -15.52 -20.81 -15.82
N LYS A 366 -15.54 -19.98 -16.86
CA LYS A 366 -14.48 -19.00 -17.16
C LYS A 366 -15.07 -17.63 -17.54
N TRP A 367 -14.28 -16.59 -17.32
CA TRP A 367 -14.58 -15.26 -17.86
C TRP A 367 -14.06 -15.09 -19.26
N THR A 368 -14.84 -14.44 -20.11
CA THR A 368 -14.42 -13.90 -21.40
C THR A 368 -14.57 -12.39 -21.37
N LEU A 369 -13.50 -11.68 -21.73
CA LEU A 369 -13.43 -10.22 -21.73
C LEU A 369 -13.60 -9.69 -23.16
N GLU A 370 -14.58 -8.81 -23.35
CA GLU A 370 -14.76 -8.04 -24.59
C GLU A 370 -14.48 -6.56 -24.31
N ILE A 371 -13.52 -5.97 -25.04
CA ILE A 371 -13.25 -4.52 -24.95
C ILE A 371 -14.42 -3.78 -25.60
N VAL A 372 -15.07 -2.91 -24.83
CA VAL A 372 -16.21 -2.09 -25.27
C VAL A 372 -15.91 -0.60 -25.30
N GLY A 373 -14.77 -0.18 -24.76
CA GLY A 373 -14.36 1.21 -24.69
C GLY A 373 -12.95 1.36 -24.13
N GLY A 374 -12.48 2.60 -24.08
CA GLY A 374 -11.15 2.91 -23.57
C GLY A 374 -10.49 4.10 -24.27
N TYR A 375 -9.28 4.41 -23.85
CA TYR A 375 -8.39 5.38 -24.49
C TYR A 375 -6.92 4.99 -24.30
N ILE A 376 -6.07 5.50 -25.19
CA ILE A 376 -4.61 5.52 -25.05
C ILE A 376 -4.17 6.95 -25.37
N ILE A 377 -3.34 7.55 -24.51
CA ILE A 377 -2.88 8.95 -24.60
C ILE A 377 -1.58 9.04 -25.40
#